data_AF-A0A2K3PFX6-F1
#
_entry.id   AF-A0A2K3PFX6-F1
#
_cell.length_a   1.000
_cell.length_b   1.000
_cell.length_c   1.000
_cell.angle_alpha   90.00
_cell.angle_beta   90.00
_cell.angle_gamma   90.00
#
_symmetry.space_group_name_H-M   'P 1'
#
loop_
_entity.id
_entity.type
_entity.pdbx_description
1 polymer ?
#
loop_
_entity_poly.entity_id
_entity_poly.type
_entity_poly.pdbx_seq_one_letter_code
_entity_poly.pdbx_strand_id
1 'polypeptide(L)'
;MAGDHNHHDNANATTLQTVQEIRCLQSQMAAIEAERVEERERAKKASEEEEGEGIVDSQPLAQHLWETQVLESIKVSHIPSFDGKTDPLEHLMAVGTQTAIIWHFCYDV
;
A
#
# COMPACT_ATOMS: atom_id res chain seq x y z
N MET A 1 10.23 -46.51 -54.61
CA MET A 1 10.01 -45.10 -54.24
C MET A 1 9.55 -45.09 -52.79
N ALA A 2 10.42 -44.69 -51.88
CA ALA A 2 10.15 -44.65 -50.45
C ALA A 2 10.61 -43.27 -49.95
N GLY A 3 9.72 -42.56 -49.25
CA GLY A 3 10.02 -41.25 -48.68
C GLY A 3 8.82 -40.33 -48.81
N ASP A 4 8.20 -40.00 -47.68
CA ASP A 4 7.55 -38.70 -47.35
C ASP A 4 6.32 -38.78 -46.43
N HIS A 5 5.98 -39.95 -45.88
CA HIS A 5 4.80 -40.05 -45.01
C HIS A 5 5.07 -39.78 -43.51
N ASN A 6 6.33 -39.69 -43.05
CA ASN A 6 6.61 -39.63 -41.60
C ASN A 6 6.64 -38.20 -41.01
N HIS A 7 6.75 -37.16 -41.85
CA HIS A 7 6.89 -35.77 -41.37
C HIS A 7 5.53 -35.11 -41.07
N HIS A 8 4.47 -35.51 -41.79
CA HIS A 8 3.15 -34.91 -41.68
C HIS A 8 2.42 -35.26 -40.38
N ASP A 9 2.60 -36.49 -39.88
CA ASP A 9 1.93 -36.96 -38.66
C ASP A 9 2.49 -36.32 -37.39
N ASN A 10 3.79 -36.02 -37.35
CA ASN A 10 4.44 -35.33 -36.23
C ASN A 10 4.01 -33.85 -36.14
N ALA A 11 3.93 -33.16 -37.28
CA ALA A 11 3.47 -31.77 -37.34
C ALA A 11 2.01 -31.64 -36.87
N ASN A 12 1.15 -32.60 -37.22
CA ASN A 12 -0.24 -32.63 -36.77
C ASN A 12 -0.37 -32.91 -35.26
N ALA A 13 0.43 -33.82 -34.72
CA ALA A 13 0.46 -34.10 -33.28
C ALA A 13 0.90 -32.88 -32.48
N THR A 14 1.94 -32.18 -32.94
CA THR A 14 2.44 -30.94 -32.32
C THR A 14 1.39 -29.83 -32.41
N THR A 15 0.72 -29.68 -33.56
CA THR A 15 -0.35 -28.69 -33.75
C THR A 15 -1.52 -28.95 -32.81
N LEU A 16 -1.93 -30.20 -32.63
CA LEU A 16 -3.01 -30.58 -31.70
C LEU A 16 -2.64 -30.26 -30.25
N GLN A 17 -1.41 -30.52 -29.85
CA GLN A 17 -0.90 -30.16 -28.52
C GLN A 17 -0.95 -28.64 -28.29
N THR A 18 -0.44 -27.85 -29.24
CA THR A 18 -0.47 -26.38 -29.13
C THR A 18 -1.91 -25.83 -29.05
N VAL A 19 -2.86 -26.41 -29.78
CA VAL A 19 -4.28 -26.02 -29.69
C VAL A 19 -4.88 -26.33 -28.32
N GLN A 20 -4.48 -27.43 -27.67
CA GLN A 20 -4.90 -27.75 -26.31
C GLN A 20 -4.34 -26.77 -25.28
N GLU A 21 -3.06 -26.40 -25.41
CA GLU A 21 -2.40 -25.42 -24.55
C GLU A 21 -3.05 -24.03 -24.68
N ILE A 22 -3.33 -23.58 -25.91
CA ILE A 22 -4.05 -22.31 -26.15
C ILE A 22 -5.41 -22.32 -25.46
N ARG A 23 -6.16 -23.43 -25.56
CA ARG A 23 -7.46 -23.56 -24.91
C ARG A 23 -7.34 -23.50 -23.38
N CYS A 24 -6.34 -24.17 -22.83
CA CYS A 24 -6.08 -24.16 -21.39
C CYS A 24 -5.77 -22.74 -20.90
N LEU A 25 -4.89 -22.02 -21.61
CA LEU A 25 -4.55 -20.64 -21.30
C LEU A 25 -5.76 -19.71 -21.42
N GLN A 26 -6.58 -19.86 -22.45
CA GLN A 26 -7.81 -19.09 -22.60
C GLN A 26 -8.78 -19.30 -21.43
N SER A 27 -8.95 -20.54 -20.96
CA SER A 27 -9.76 -20.83 -19.78
C SER A 27 -9.16 -20.21 -18.51
N GLN A 28 -7.84 -20.23 -18.35
CA GLN A 28 -7.19 -19.62 -17.19
C GLN A 28 -7.34 -18.09 -17.19
N MET A 29 -7.18 -17.43 -18.34
CA MET A 29 -7.39 -15.98 -18.46
C MET A 29 -8.83 -15.60 -18.13
N ALA A 30 -9.82 -16.36 -18.62
CA ALA A 30 -11.23 -16.12 -18.30
C ALA A 30 -11.52 -16.25 -16.79
N ALA A 31 -10.90 -17.22 -16.11
CA ALA A 31 -11.04 -17.38 -14.67
C ALA A 31 -10.42 -16.20 -13.89
N ILE A 32 -9.23 -15.75 -14.30
CA ILE A 32 -8.54 -14.62 -13.67
C ILE A 32 -9.34 -13.31 -13.88
N GLU A 33 -9.87 -13.09 -15.08
CA GLU A 33 -10.68 -11.90 -15.37
C GLU A 33 -11.95 -11.86 -14.51
N ALA A 34 -12.64 -13.00 -14.35
CA ALA A 34 -13.80 -13.11 -13.48
C ALA A 34 -13.46 -12.80 -12.01
N GLU A 35 -12.32 -13.31 -11.52
CA GLU A 35 -11.82 -13.02 -10.16
C GLU A 35 -11.53 -11.52 -9.97
N ARG A 36 -10.86 -10.88 -10.96
CA ARG A 36 -10.56 -9.44 -10.91
C ARG A 36 -11.82 -8.58 -10.90
N VAL A 37 -12.87 -8.97 -11.64
CA VAL A 37 -14.17 -8.28 -11.61
C VAL A 37 -14.80 -8.39 -10.22
N GLU A 38 -14.79 -9.58 -9.62
CA GLU A 38 -15.34 -9.79 -8.28
C GLU A 38 -14.54 -9.02 -7.20
N GLU A 39 -13.21 -8.98 -7.32
CA GLU A 39 -12.34 -8.19 -6.45
C GLU A 39 -12.63 -6.69 -6.57
N ARG A 40 -12.83 -6.17 -7.79
CA ARG A 40 -13.20 -4.77 -8.02
C ARG A 40 -14.53 -4.42 -7.37
N GLU A 41 -15.53 -5.31 -7.46
CA GLU A 41 -16.83 -5.11 -6.81
C GLU A 41 -16.70 -5.16 -5.28
N ARG A 42 -15.85 -6.03 -4.72
CA ARG A 42 -15.54 -6.03 -3.28
C ARG A 42 -14.86 -4.73 -2.84
N ALA A 43 -13.86 -4.27 -3.60
CA ALA A 43 -13.15 -3.03 -3.30
C ALA A 43 -14.09 -1.81 -3.36
N LYS A 44 -15.01 -1.79 -4.32
CA LYS A 44 -16.04 -0.75 -4.41
C LYS A 44 -16.96 -0.76 -3.18
N LYS A 45 -17.45 -1.92 -2.76
CA LYS A 45 -18.27 -2.04 -1.53
C LYS A 45 -17.52 -1.62 -0.27
N ALA A 46 -16.24 -1.96 -0.16
CA ALA A 46 -15.40 -1.54 0.97
C ALA A 46 -15.20 -0.02 0.99
N SER A 47 -15.02 0.62 -0.16
CA SER A 47 -14.94 2.08 -0.28
C SER A 47 -16.28 2.77 0.05
N GLU A 48 -17.41 2.20 -0.33
CA GLU A 48 -18.75 2.71 0.03
C GLU A 48 -19.03 2.55 1.55
N GLU A 49 -18.47 1.54 2.20
CA GLU A 49 -18.53 1.35 3.66
C GLU A 49 -17.64 2.35 4.41
N GLU A 50 -16.44 2.65 3.89
CA GLU A 50 -15.56 3.72 4.41
C GLU A 50 -16.18 5.12 4.29
N GLU A 51 -16.84 5.43 3.16
CA GLU A 51 -17.54 6.72 2.99
C GLU A 51 -18.77 6.85 3.91
N GLY A 52 -19.28 5.72 4.43
CA GLY A 52 -20.34 5.64 5.43
C GLY A 52 -19.87 5.84 6.89
N GLU A 53 -18.57 5.75 7.16
CA GLU A 53 -17.95 6.35 8.35
C GLU A 53 -17.90 7.85 8.11
N GLY A 54 -19.08 8.49 8.18
CA GLY A 54 -19.24 9.91 7.97
C GLY A 54 -18.16 10.66 8.72
N ILE A 55 -17.52 11.62 8.05
CA ILE A 55 -16.76 12.70 8.67
C ILE A 55 -17.48 13.01 9.98
N VAL A 56 -16.91 12.53 11.08
CA VAL A 56 -17.39 12.91 12.40
C VAL A 56 -17.04 14.37 12.42
N ASP A 57 -18.06 15.23 12.21
CA ASP A 57 -17.94 16.67 12.35
C ASP A 57 -17.09 16.90 13.58
N SER A 58 -15.85 17.36 13.34
CA SER A 58 -14.82 17.35 14.37
C SER A 58 -15.42 18.02 15.59
N GLN A 59 -15.44 17.32 16.73
CA GLN A 59 -16.08 17.83 17.95
C GLN A 59 -15.65 19.29 18.13
N PRO A 60 -16.56 20.22 18.47
CA PRO A 60 -16.23 21.65 18.51
C PRO A 60 -15.00 21.98 19.37
N LEU A 61 -14.69 21.13 20.37
CA LEU A 61 -13.46 21.22 21.16
C LEU A 61 -12.19 20.90 20.36
N ALA A 62 -12.19 19.87 19.52
CA ALA A 62 -11.05 19.53 18.68
C ALA A 62 -10.71 20.66 17.71
N GLN A 63 -11.71 21.25 17.06
CA GLN A 63 -11.51 22.41 16.18
C GLN A 63 -10.97 23.62 16.95
N HIS A 64 -11.52 23.90 18.13
CA HIS A 64 -11.02 24.99 18.97
C HIS A 64 -9.56 24.77 19.41
N LEU A 65 -9.15 23.54 19.72
CA LEU A 65 -7.77 23.21 20.08
C LEU A 65 -6.81 23.40 18.90
N TRP A 66 -7.21 23.05 17.68
CA TRP A 66 -6.40 23.28 16.47
C TRP A 66 -6.24 24.76 16.14
N GLU A 67 -7.28 25.56 16.37
CA GLU A 67 -7.30 27.00 16.11
C GLU A 67 -6.71 27.84 17.25
N THR A 68 -6.50 27.24 18.43
CA THR A 68 -5.90 27.91 19.58
C THR A 68 -4.42 28.17 19.30
N GLN A 69 -4.04 29.45 19.28
CA GLN A 69 -2.64 29.84 19.15
C GLN A 69 -1.83 29.29 20.33
N VAL A 70 -0.76 28.56 20.02
CA VAL A 70 0.20 28.11 21.02
C VAL A 70 0.80 29.35 21.68
N LEU A 71 0.58 29.48 22.99
CA LEU A 71 1.06 30.62 23.78
C LEU A 71 2.57 30.79 23.56
N GLU A 72 3.04 31.98 23.16
CA GLU A 72 4.46 32.24 22.84
C GLU A 72 5.42 31.98 24.01
N SER A 73 4.91 31.87 25.24
CA SER A 73 5.70 31.47 26.41
C SER A 73 5.95 29.96 26.50
N ILE A 74 5.32 29.15 25.66
CA ILE A 74 5.66 27.73 25.50
C ILE A 74 7.00 27.70 24.78
N LYS A 75 8.05 27.57 25.57
CA LYS A 75 9.41 27.40 25.08
C LYS A 75 9.45 26.08 24.33
N VAL A 76 9.28 26.13 23.01
CA VAL A 76 9.40 24.96 22.15
C VAL A 76 10.79 24.40 22.38
N SER A 77 10.87 23.20 22.94
CA SER A 77 12.12 22.48 23.09
C SER A 77 12.78 22.42 21.72
N HIS A 78 14.01 22.91 21.60
CA HIS A 78 14.72 22.97 20.32
C HIS A 78 14.95 21.55 19.80
N ILE A 79 14.04 21.04 18.96
CA ILE A 79 14.18 19.72 18.34
C ILE A 79 15.39 19.80 17.39
N PRO A 80 16.27 18.79 17.36
CA PRO A 80 17.41 18.80 16.46
C PRO A 80 16.88 18.80 15.03
N SER A 81 17.24 19.79 14.22
CA SER A 81 16.87 19.83 12.80
C SER A 81 17.80 18.93 11.99
N PHE A 82 17.26 18.16 11.03
CA PHE A 82 18.09 17.37 10.12
C PHE A 82 18.78 18.29 9.11
N ASP A 83 20.11 18.39 9.19
CA ASP A 83 20.90 19.27 8.32
C ASP A 83 21.45 18.54 7.06
N GLY A 84 21.16 17.25 6.93
CA GLY A 84 21.61 16.39 5.83
C GLY A 84 23.11 16.07 5.85
N LYS A 85 23.85 16.52 6.87
CA LYS A 85 25.31 16.29 7.02
C LYS A 85 25.60 15.20 8.03
N THR A 86 24.71 15.00 9.01
CA THR A 86 24.79 13.90 9.97
C THR A 86 24.22 12.62 9.39
N ASP A 87 24.78 11.48 9.79
CA ASP A 87 24.20 10.18 9.45
C ASP A 87 22.73 10.10 9.91
N PRO A 88 21.80 9.61 9.07
CA PRO A 88 20.37 9.58 9.41
C PRO A 88 20.05 8.78 10.68
N LEU A 89 20.84 7.74 10.99
CA LEU A 89 20.63 6.93 12.19
C LEU A 89 21.07 7.69 13.45
N GLU A 90 22.20 8.39 13.38
CA GLU A 90 22.66 9.27 14.46
C GLU A 90 21.67 10.41 14.72
N HIS A 91 21.12 10.99 13.65
CA HIS A 91 20.07 12.01 13.77
C HIS A 91 18.82 11.46 14.45
N LEU A 92 18.37 10.27 14.04
CA LEU A 92 17.20 9.61 14.64
C LEU A 92 17.42 9.31 16.13
N MET A 93 18.62 8.86 16.52
CA MET A 93 18.95 8.64 17.93
C MET A 93 18.96 9.94 18.73
N ALA A 94 19.48 11.04 18.18
CA ALA A 94 19.48 12.36 18.82
C ALA A 94 18.04 12.86 19.06
N VAL A 95 17.19 12.78 18.04
CA VAL A 95 15.75 13.14 18.13
C VAL A 95 15.04 12.24 19.14
N GLY A 96 15.28 10.93 19.10
CA GLY A 96 14.68 9.96 20.02
C GLY A 96 15.05 10.21 21.48
N THR A 97 16.30 10.55 21.76
CA THR A 97 16.79 10.86 23.12
C THR A 97 16.12 12.12 23.66
N GLN A 98 16.06 13.18 22.86
CA GLN A 98 15.43 14.43 23.29
C GLN A 98 13.92 14.28 23.49
N THR A 99 13.26 13.51 22.61
CA THR A 99 11.85 13.17 22.74
C THR A 99 11.60 12.43 24.06
N ALA A 100 12.39 11.41 24.38
CA ALA A 100 12.27 10.68 25.64
C ALA A 100 12.47 11.58 26.89
N ILE A 101 13.41 12.52 26.84
CA ILE A 101 13.63 13.48 27.93
C ILE A 101 12.41 14.39 28.11
N ILE A 102 11.85 14.94 27.03
CA ILE A 102 10.66 15.80 27.09
C ILE A 102 9.47 15.03 27.68
N TRP A 103 9.24 13.78 27.22
CA TRP A 103 8.18 12.93 27.78
C TRP A 103 8.36 12.70 29.28
N HIS A 104 9.58 12.41 29.74
CA HIS A 104 9.85 12.21 31.17
C HIS A 104 9.52 13.47 31.99
N PHE A 105 9.90 14.66 31.52
CA PHE A 105 9.57 15.92 32.20
C PHE A 105 8.06 16.24 32.22
N CYS A 106 7.31 15.82 31.20
CA CYS A 106 5.85 16.02 31.16
C CYS A 106 5.06 15.01 32.02
N TYR A 107 5.62 13.86 32.36
CA TYR A 107 4.97 12.85 33.22
C TYR A 107 5.22 13.06 34.72
N ASP A 108 6.22 13.86 35.09
CA ASP A 108 6.60 14.14 36.49
C ASP A 108 6.01 15.44 37.08
N VAL A 109 5.16 16.18 36.34
CA VAL A 109 4.44 17.39 36.79
C VAL A 109 2.95 17.10 36.95
#